data_AF-A0A2E0HIB2-F1
#
_entry.id   AF-A0A2E0HIB2-F1
#
_cell.length_a   1.000
_cell.length_b   1.000
_cell.length_c   1.000
_cell.angle_alpha   90.00
_cell.angle_beta   90.00
_cell.angle_gamma   90.00
#
_symmetry.space_group_name_H-M   'P 1'
#
loop_
_entity.id
_entity.type
_entity.pdbx_description
1 polymer ?
#
loop_
_entity_poly.entity_id
_entity_poly.type
_entity_poly.pdbx_seq_one_letter_code
_entity_poly.pdbx_strand_id
1 'polypeptide(L)'
;MLFLTHEATPNLQWRLGRMQSSHYLFSSTIDVGYAYPWARPPVDAYSYLLGPLKNLDGADLLYTHDLTPELELDIQLLAGYAEGELLDVEVKAEPSYGTTLTLRATDWQLRYSFHLDKTSIQSDDLDTAVELYSNLGQTVDPIFGEIGEFFISTDSDYQYHALGAQWEGYPWGLIAEKYLVRPPREEGFANRSEGWYVSALYHYGAFTPYVSYGAYKNVTNKELIPLLNQALENPNFSAFAPLLQLNKQLIEQFEAREQSLTLGLRYDFHTQACLKAEVQYFNFQGGTTGQAYPEGDSRPGSATMFTVV
;
A
#
# COMPACT_ATOMS: atom_id res chain seq x y z
N MET A 1 13.96 10.28 11.42
CA MET A 1 14.14 8.88 11.86
C MET A 1 15.44 8.78 12.62
N LEU A 2 15.49 8.01 13.72
CA LEU A 2 16.68 7.85 14.56
C LEU A 2 16.96 6.35 14.68
N PHE A 3 18.15 5.93 14.24
CA PHE A 3 18.62 4.56 14.35
C PHE A 3 20.14 4.55 14.57
N LEU A 4 20.62 3.49 15.21
CA LEU A 4 22.02 3.14 15.30
C LEU A 4 22.36 2.18 14.17
N THR A 5 23.47 2.44 13.47
CA THR A 5 24.05 1.52 12.49
C THR A 5 25.38 1.00 13.02
N HIS A 6 25.63 -0.29 12.84
CA HIS A 6 26.93 -0.88 13.06
C HIS A 6 27.31 -1.81 11.90
N GLU A 7 28.50 -1.60 11.36
CA GLU A 7 29.12 -2.47 10.35
C GLU A 7 29.95 -3.52 11.08
N ALA A 8 29.42 -4.74 11.19
CA ALA A 8 30.12 -5.84 11.85
C ALA A 8 31.27 -6.38 11.00
N THR A 9 31.06 -6.42 9.68
CA THR A 9 32.05 -6.75 8.65
C THR A 9 31.74 -5.92 7.39
N PRO A 10 32.64 -5.86 6.38
CA PRO A 10 32.37 -5.09 5.14
C PRO A 10 31.11 -5.51 4.38
N ASN A 11 30.62 -6.72 4.63
CA ASN A 11 29.46 -7.33 3.98
C ASN A 11 28.27 -7.55 4.94
N LEU A 12 28.38 -7.13 6.21
CA LEU A 12 27.33 -7.32 7.20
C LEU A 12 27.13 -6.06 8.03
N GLN A 13 25.94 -5.49 7.88
CA GLN A 13 25.48 -4.34 8.65
C GLN A 13 24.26 -4.74 9.46
N TRP A 14 24.15 -4.23 10.67
CA TRP A 14 22.89 -4.26 11.41
C TRP A 14 22.49 -2.86 11.84
N ARG A 15 21.18 -2.65 11.95
CA ARG A 15 20.61 -1.40 12.45
C ARG A 15 19.62 -1.69 13.56
N LEU A 16 19.51 -0.75 14.49
CA LEU A 16 18.57 -0.77 15.60
C LEU A 16 17.94 0.61 15.78
N GLY A 17 16.62 0.68 15.82
CA GLY A 17 15.86 1.91 16.03
C GLY A 17 14.71 2.05 15.05
N ARG A 18 14.31 3.29 14.78
CA ARG A 18 13.21 3.60 13.85
C ARG A 18 13.74 3.72 12.44
N MET A 19 13.32 2.82 11.56
CA MET A 19 13.73 2.78 10.16
C MET A 19 12.52 2.77 9.22
N GLN A 20 12.75 3.20 7.99
CA GLN A 20 11.70 3.14 6.98
C GLN A 20 11.44 1.68 6.59
N SER A 21 10.17 1.31 6.54
CA SER A 21 9.75 -0.01 6.10
C SER A 21 10.20 -0.26 4.65
N SER A 22 10.45 -1.52 4.33
CA SER A 22 11.00 -1.94 3.04
C SER A 22 9.91 -2.45 2.08
N HIS A 23 8.71 -1.87 2.11
CA HIS A 23 7.58 -2.32 1.30
C HIS A 23 7.80 -2.13 -0.21
N TYR A 24 8.25 -0.96 -0.63
CA TYR A 24 8.38 -0.53 -2.03
C TYR A 24 9.82 -0.41 -2.52
N LEU A 25 10.02 -0.43 -3.83
CA LEU A 25 11.28 -0.27 -4.55
C LEU A 25 12.01 1.01 -4.16
N PHE A 26 11.28 2.12 -4.07
CA PHE A 26 11.80 3.42 -3.66
C PHE A 26 11.54 3.75 -2.19
N SER A 27 11.29 2.76 -1.31
CA SER A 27 10.89 3.06 0.08
C SER A 27 11.86 4.01 0.76
N SER A 28 13.16 3.72 0.74
CA SER A 28 14.20 4.51 1.42
C SER A 28 14.39 5.93 0.83
N THR A 29 13.87 6.18 -0.36
CA THR A 29 14.06 7.43 -1.11
C THR A 29 12.73 8.07 -1.53
N ILE A 30 11.60 7.59 -1.03
CA ILE A 30 10.26 8.04 -1.43
C ILE A 30 10.07 9.54 -1.16
N ASP A 31 10.67 10.04 -0.08
CA ASP A 31 10.63 11.44 0.33
C ASP A 31 11.71 12.30 -0.37
N VAL A 32 12.55 11.70 -1.21
CA VAL A 32 13.61 12.38 -1.96
C VAL A 32 13.18 12.52 -3.43
N GLY A 33 12.53 13.64 -3.73
CA GLY A 33 11.97 13.91 -5.06
C GLY A 33 12.94 13.72 -6.23
N TYR A 34 14.24 13.94 -6.04
CA TYR A 34 15.24 13.75 -7.11
C TYR A 34 15.54 12.28 -7.44
N ALA A 35 15.26 11.34 -6.52
CA ALA A 35 15.69 9.94 -6.59
C ALA A 35 14.90 9.08 -7.57
N TYR A 36 13.76 9.56 -8.08
CA TYR A 36 12.92 8.87 -9.06
C TYR A 36 12.63 9.78 -10.26
N PRO A 37 12.19 9.27 -11.42
CA PRO A 37 11.95 10.09 -12.61
C PRO A 37 10.65 10.90 -12.54
N TRP A 38 9.62 10.36 -11.87
CA TRP A 38 8.28 10.94 -11.83
C TRP A 38 8.20 12.20 -10.96
N ALA A 39 7.18 13.04 -11.16
CA ALA A 39 6.90 14.16 -10.26
C ALA A 39 6.47 13.65 -8.87
N ARG A 40 5.80 12.50 -8.83
CA ARG A 40 5.46 11.74 -7.62
C ARG A 40 5.49 10.24 -7.91
N PRO A 41 5.74 9.37 -6.92
CA PRO A 41 5.61 7.93 -7.10
C PRO A 41 4.22 7.54 -7.63
N PRO A 42 4.11 6.51 -8.51
CA PRO A 42 2.82 6.06 -9.02
C PRO A 42 1.89 5.60 -7.90
N VAL A 43 0.80 6.34 -7.69
CA VAL A 43 -0.14 6.06 -6.60
C VAL A 43 -0.76 4.67 -6.68
N ASP A 44 -0.87 4.09 -7.87
CA ASP A 44 -1.43 2.75 -8.07
C ASP A 44 -0.63 1.65 -7.34
N ALA A 45 0.69 1.83 -7.13
CA ALA A 45 1.51 0.88 -6.37
C ALA A 45 1.91 1.39 -4.98
N TYR A 46 1.95 2.71 -4.77
CA TYR A 46 2.32 3.30 -3.49
C TYR A 46 1.06 3.58 -2.68
N SER A 47 0.51 2.51 -2.09
CA SER A 47 -0.78 2.49 -1.41
C SER A 47 -0.85 3.37 -0.16
N TYR A 48 -1.88 4.21 -0.05
CA TYR A 48 -2.17 4.95 1.19
C TYR A 48 -2.48 4.00 2.35
N LEU A 49 -3.02 2.80 2.08
CA LEU A 49 -3.35 1.80 3.10
C LEU A 49 -2.12 1.29 3.86
N LEU A 50 -0.93 1.39 3.24
CA LEU A 50 0.34 1.04 3.89
C LEU A 50 1.02 2.25 4.54
N GLY A 51 0.42 3.44 4.46
CA GLY A 51 0.89 4.67 5.09
C GLY A 51 1.13 4.53 6.60
N PRO A 52 0.20 3.94 7.37
CA PRO A 52 0.39 3.67 8.80
C PRO A 52 1.62 2.81 9.10
N LEU A 53 1.99 1.92 8.18
CA LEU A 53 3.13 1.00 8.33
C LEU A 53 4.40 1.51 7.65
N LYS A 54 4.49 2.83 7.35
CA LYS A 54 5.65 3.44 6.68
C LYS A 54 6.95 3.27 7.48
N ASN A 55 6.89 3.29 8.80
CA ASN A 55 8.06 3.17 9.67
C ASN A 55 7.96 1.90 10.52
N LEU A 56 9.11 1.28 10.76
CA LEU A 56 9.24 0.14 11.66
C LEU A 56 10.23 0.49 12.77
N ASP A 57 9.81 0.24 14.01
CA ASP A 57 10.63 0.34 15.21
C ASP A 57 11.14 -1.07 15.56
N GLY A 58 12.45 -1.28 15.45
CA GLY A 58 13.01 -2.62 15.60
C GLY A 58 14.46 -2.72 15.17
N ALA A 59 14.81 -3.87 14.61
CA ALA A 59 16.15 -4.15 14.12
C ALA A 59 16.12 -4.70 12.70
N ASP A 60 17.20 -4.48 11.98
CA ASP A 60 17.46 -5.20 10.75
C ASP A 60 18.91 -5.65 10.61
N LEU A 61 19.07 -6.64 9.73
CA LEU A 61 20.35 -7.19 9.33
C LEU A 61 20.41 -7.13 7.81
N LEU A 62 21.42 -6.45 7.27
CA LEU A 62 21.71 -6.38 5.85
C LEU A 62 23.02 -7.14 5.58
N TYR A 63 22.93 -8.15 4.73
CA TYR A 63 24.07 -8.91 4.24
C TYR A 63 24.20 -8.73 2.73
N THR A 64 25.37 -8.27 2.29
CA THR A 64 25.67 -8.05 0.86
C THR A 64 26.61 -9.14 0.37
N HIS A 65 26.26 -9.79 -0.74
CA HIS A 65 27.04 -10.86 -1.32
C HIS A 65 27.35 -10.59 -2.79
N ASP A 66 28.63 -10.41 -3.10
CA ASP A 66 29.13 -10.34 -4.47
C ASP A 66 29.09 -11.74 -5.10
N LEU A 67 28.07 -12.02 -5.92
CA LEU A 67 27.95 -13.28 -6.66
C LEU A 67 28.98 -13.36 -7.79
N THR A 68 29.16 -12.25 -8.49
CA THR A 68 30.22 -12.00 -9.48
C THR A 68 30.70 -10.55 -9.33
N PRO A 69 31.80 -10.13 -9.99
CA PRO A 69 32.25 -8.73 -9.95
C PRO A 69 31.22 -7.70 -10.43
N GLU A 70 30.21 -8.14 -11.19
CA GLU A 70 29.15 -7.30 -11.77
C GLU A 70 27.76 -7.59 -11.19
N LEU A 71 27.63 -8.52 -10.25
CA LEU A 71 26.35 -8.97 -9.71
C LEU A 71 26.40 -9.08 -8.18
N GLU A 72 25.62 -8.24 -7.52
CA GLU A 72 25.51 -8.13 -6.07
C GLU A 72 24.12 -8.60 -5.60
N LEU A 73 24.08 -9.35 -4.51
CA LEU A 73 22.85 -9.75 -3.83
C LEU A 73 22.81 -9.17 -2.41
N ASP A 74 21.86 -8.28 -2.16
CA ASP A 74 21.52 -7.81 -0.82
C ASP A 74 20.41 -8.67 -0.22
N ILE A 75 20.63 -9.16 1.00
CA ILE A 75 19.66 -9.86 1.81
C ILE A 75 19.42 -9.05 3.08
N GLN A 76 18.21 -8.53 3.23
CA GLN A 76 17.79 -7.78 4.41
C GLN A 76 16.75 -8.58 5.19
N LEU A 77 17.00 -8.79 6.48
CA LEU A 77 16.05 -9.39 7.43
C LEU A 77 15.64 -8.32 8.45
N LEU A 78 14.35 -8.19 8.70
CA LEU A 78 13.74 -7.13 9.51
C LEU A 78 12.86 -7.76 10.58
N ALA A 79 12.91 -7.26 11.81
CA ALA A 79 11.99 -7.64 12.87
C ALA A 79 11.71 -6.45 13.78
N GLY A 80 10.44 -6.22 14.12
CA GLY A 80 10.03 -5.12 14.99
C GLY A 80 8.52 -4.99 15.08
N TYR A 81 8.06 -3.76 15.27
CA TYR A 81 6.65 -3.39 15.23
C TYR A 81 6.48 -2.10 14.42
N ALA A 82 5.30 -1.90 13.88
CA ALA A 82 4.93 -0.69 13.16
C ALA A 82 3.54 -0.25 13.62
N GLU A 83 3.35 1.05 13.80
CA GLU A 83 2.07 1.63 14.19
C GLU A 83 1.87 2.96 13.46
N GLY A 84 0.61 3.26 13.18
CA GLY A 84 0.19 4.53 12.62
C GLY A 84 -1.32 4.62 12.54
N GLU A 85 -1.78 5.75 12.03
CA GLU A 85 -3.20 6.09 11.98
C GLU A 85 -3.57 6.52 10.56
N LEU A 86 -4.76 6.14 10.13
CA LEU A 86 -5.33 6.51 8.84
C LEU A 86 -6.84 6.73 9.02
N LEU A 87 -7.32 7.95 8.77
CA LEU A 87 -8.75 8.30 8.87
C LEU A 87 -9.35 7.91 10.23
N ASP A 88 -8.69 8.30 11.34
CA ASP A 88 -9.06 7.96 12.72
C ASP A 88 -9.09 6.44 13.03
N VAL A 89 -8.53 5.62 12.14
CA VAL A 89 -8.33 4.19 12.34
C VAL A 89 -6.86 3.91 12.65
N GLU A 90 -6.62 3.37 13.84
CA GLU A 90 -5.31 2.94 14.29
C GLU A 90 -4.97 1.57 13.68
N VAL A 91 -3.78 1.45 13.09
CA VAL A 91 -3.25 0.21 12.53
C VAL A 91 -1.95 -0.12 13.24
N LYS A 92 -1.92 -1.27 13.92
CA LYS A 92 -0.75 -1.78 14.64
C LYS A 92 -0.32 -3.11 14.05
N ALA A 93 0.94 -3.23 13.67
CA ALA A 93 1.59 -4.47 13.25
C ALA A 93 2.63 -4.88 14.31
N GLU A 94 2.26 -5.81 15.19
CA GLU A 94 3.10 -6.27 16.31
C GLU A 94 2.88 -7.77 16.59
N PRO A 95 3.86 -8.66 16.32
CA PRO A 95 5.14 -8.40 15.66
C PRO A 95 5.03 -8.27 14.13
N SER A 96 6.02 -7.59 13.55
CA SER A 96 6.27 -7.47 12.10
C SER A 96 7.63 -8.10 11.75
N TYR A 97 7.64 -8.98 10.75
CA TYR A 97 8.85 -9.59 10.20
C TYR A 97 8.94 -9.30 8.72
N GLY A 98 10.11 -8.89 8.23
CA GLY A 98 10.33 -8.56 6.83
C GLY A 98 11.57 -9.27 6.27
N THR A 99 11.51 -9.61 4.99
CA THR A 99 12.66 -10.05 4.20
C THR A 99 12.67 -9.29 2.89
N THR A 100 13.80 -8.71 2.54
CA THR A 100 14.02 -8.11 1.22
C THR A 100 15.24 -8.75 0.57
N LEU A 101 15.06 -9.15 -0.69
CA LEU A 101 16.12 -9.64 -1.56
C LEU A 101 16.30 -8.62 -2.69
N THR A 102 17.50 -8.09 -2.87
CA THR A 102 17.81 -7.19 -3.98
C THR A 102 18.96 -7.76 -4.77
N LEU A 103 18.71 -8.10 -6.03
CA LEU A 103 19.73 -8.49 -6.98
C LEU A 103 20.05 -7.29 -7.86
N ARG A 104 21.31 -6.88 -7.92
CA ARG A 104 21.75 -5.66 -8.58
C ARG A 104 22.92 -5.95 -9.51
N ALA A 105 22.84 -5.41 -10.72
CA ALA A 105 23.94 -5.34 -11.67
C ALA A 105 24.12 -3.90 -12.14
N THR A 106 25.06 -3.65 -13.04
CA THR A 106 25.38 -2.29 -13.55
C THR A 106 24.15 -1.55 -14.08
N ASP A 107 23.31 -2.24 -14.85
CA ASP A 107 22.25 -1.63 -15.65
C ASP A 107 20.84 -2.05 -15.18
N TRP A 108 20.72 -2.87 -14.13
CA TRP A 108 19.42 -3.31 -13.64
C TRP A 108 19.42 -3.71 -12.17
N GLN A 109 18.23 -3.67 -11.58
CA GLN A 109 17.95 -4.13 -10.24
C GLN A 109 16.63 -4.90 -10.23
N LEU A 110 16.62 -6.04 -9.54
CA LEU A 110 15.41 -6.77 -9.19
C LEU A 110 15.29 -6.82 -7.67
N ARG A 111 14.11 -6.54 -7.15
CA ARG A 111 13.85 -6.48 -5.72
C ARG A 111 12.59 -7.24 -5.37
N TYR A 112 12.68 -8.15 -4.42
CA TYR A 112 11.53 -8.83 -3.84
C TYR A 112 11.46 -8.55 -2.34
N SER A 113 10.30 -8.11 -1.86
CA SER A 113 10.02 -7.89 -0.45
C SER A 113 8.85 -8.72 0.02
N PHE A 114 9.00 -9.30 1.20
CA PHE A 114 8.01 -10.11 1.85
C PHE A 114 7.89 -9.70 3.32
N HIS A 115 6.68 -9.43 3.80
CA HIS A 115 6.44 -9.15 5.21
C HIS A 115 5.34 -10.06 5.75
N LEU A 116 5.50 -10.43 7.03
CA LEU A 116 4.52 -11.14 7.85
C LEU A 116 4.22 -10.27 9.05
N ASP A 117 3.00 -9.78 9.12
CA ASP A 117 2.59 -8.75 10.07
C ASP A 117 1.37 -9.22 10.83
N LYS A 118 1.50 -9.39 12.15
CA LYS A 118 0.34 -9.59 13.02
C LYS A 118 -0.32 -8.23 13.26
N THR A 119 -1.44 -8.00 12.58
CA THR A 119 -2.05 -6.68 12.45
C THR A 119 -3.36 -6.59 13.23
N SER A 120 -3.49 -5.52 14.02
CA SER A 120 -4.73 -5.09 14.65
C SER A 120 -5.18 -3.75 14.05
N ILE A 121 -6.46 -3.64 13.71
CA ILE A 121 -7.08 -2.43 13.16
C ILE A 121 -8.20 -2.02 14.12
N GLN A 122 -8.09 -0.84 14.72
CA GLN A 122 -8.93 -0.40 15.83
C GLN A 122 -9.39 1.04 15.63
N SER A 123 -10.63 1.33 16.04
CA SER A 123 -11.16 2.69 16.17
C SER A 123 -12.38 2.66 17.10
N ASP A 124 -12.69 3.81 17.71
CA ASP A 124 -13.87 3.95 18.58
C ASP A 124 -15.17 3.60 17.84
N ASP A 125 -15.25 3.91 16.54
CA ASP A 125 -16.41 3.60 15.70
C ASP A 125 -16.55 2.10 15.43
N LEU A 126 -15.42 1.39 15.19
CA LEU A 126 -15.42 -0.07 15.03
C LEU A 126 -15.84 -0.76 16.33
N ASP A 127 -15.29 -0.34 17.47
CA ASP A 127 -15.64 -0.92 18.77
C ASP A 127 -17.12 -0.70 19.11
N THR A 128 -17.64 0.51 18.86
CA THR A 128 -19.06 0.83 19.01
C THR A 128 -19.93 -0.04 18.11
N ALA A 129 -19.52 -0.27 16.86
CA ALA A 129 -20.24 -1.14 15.93
C ALA A 129 -20.26 -2.59 16.42
N VAL A 130 -19.12 -3.13 16.87
CA VAL A 130 -19.01 -4.49 17.42
C VAL A 130 -19.96 -4.68 18.61
N GLU A 131 -19.95 -3.75 19.56
CA GLU A 131 -20.84 -3.81 20.74
C GLU A 131 -22.33 -3.78 20.35
N LEU A 132 -22.69 -2.87 19.45
CA LEU A 132 -24.07 -2.74 18.95
C LEU A 132 -24.55 -4.02 18.26
N TYR A 133 -23.76 -4.54 17.32
CA TYR A 133 -24.10 -5.73 16.55
C TYR A 133 -24.13 -6.99 17.41
N SER A 134 -23.22 -7.12 18.39
CA SER A 134 -23.25 -8.20 19.37
C SER A 134 -24.53 -8.19 20.20
N ASN A 135 -24.99 -7.01 20.64
CA ASN A 135 -26.25 -6.89 21.37
C ASN A 135 -27.47 -7.26 20.51
N LEU A 136 -27.50 -6.79 19.26
CA LEU A 136 -28.55 -7.15 18.30
C LEU A 136 -28.52 -8.66 17.96
N GLY A 137 -27.33 -9.26 17.90
CA GLY A 137 -27.13 -10.70 17.73
C GLY A 137 -27.82 -11.54 18.80
N GLN A 138 -27.80 -11.04 20.04
CA GLN A 138 -28.40 -11.70 21.20
C GLN A 138 -29.90 -11.42 21.36
N THR A 139 -30.36 -10.24 20.97
CA THR A 139 -31.71 -9.74 21.26
C THR A 139 -32.68 -9.79 20.09
N VAL A 140 -32.17 -9.76 18.85
CA VAL A 140 -32.97 -9.70 17.63
C VAL A 140 -32.79 -10.96 16.78
N ASP A 141 -31.58 -11.19 16.27
CA ASP A 141 -31.28 -12.33 15.38
C ASP A 141 -29.76 -12.57 15.29
N PRO A 142 -29.26 -13.82 15.28
CA PRO A 142 -27.83 -14.14 15.18
C PRO A 142 -27.08 -13.47 14.02
N ILE A 143 -27.75 -13.18 12.89
CA ILE A 143 -27.13 -12.53 11.73
C ILE A 143 -26.46 -11.19 12.08
N PHE A 144 -27.00 -10.47 13.07
CA PHE A 144 -26.37 -9.23 13.52
C PHE A 144 -25.04 -9.49 14.24
N GLY A 145 -24.95 -10.58 15.01
CA GLY A 145 -23.70 -11.01 15.61
C GLY A 145 -22.65 -11.37 14.55
N GLU A 146 -23.06 -12.11 13.52
CA GLU A 146 -22.21 -12.45 12.36
C GLU A 146 -21.72 -11.18 11.64
N ILE A 147 -22.57 -10.17 11.43
CA ILE A 147 -22.15 -8.87 10.88
C ILE A 147 -21.12 -8.18 11.79
N GLY A 148 -21.34 -8.24 13.11
CA GLY A 148 -20.43 -7.68 14.11
C GLY A 148 -19.02 -8.26 14.06
N GLU A 149 -18.89 -9.55 13.78
CA GLU A 149 -17.59 -10.23 13.66
C GLU A 149 -16.70 -9.63 12.56
N PHE A 150 -17.29 -9.06 11.50
CA PHE A 150 -16.54 -8.42 10.42
C PHE A 150 -16.01 -7.02 10.76
N PHE A 151 -16.36 -6.44 11.90
CA PHE A 151 -15.75 -5.19 12.38
C PHE A 151 -14.56 -5.44 13.31
N ILE A 152 -14.35 -6.69 13.73
CA ILE A 152 -13.22 -7.07 14.58
C ILE A 152 -12.00 -7.29 13.69
N SER A 153 -10.86 -6.69 14.05
CA SER A 153 -9.58 -6.97 13.41
C SER A 153 -8.49 -6.93 14.44
N THR A 154 -8.26 -8.07 15.09
CA THR A 154 -7.29 -8.21 16.16
C THR A 154 -6.34 -9.33 15.82
N ASP A 155 -5.05 -9.07 15.88
CA ASP A 155 -3.96 -10.05 15.69
C ASP A 155 -4.07 -10.89 14.40
N SER A 156 -4.55 -10.26 13.32
CA SER A 156 -4.73 -10.89 12.01
C SER A 156 -3.40 -11.03 11.28
N ASP A 157 -3.07 -12.23 10.79
CA ASP A 157 -1.82 -12.50 10.08
C ASP A 157 -1.85 -11.99 8.62
N TYR A 158 -1.32 -10.79 8.37
CA TYR A 158 -1.18 -10.23 7.03
C TYR A 158 0.13 -10.66 6.37
N GLN A 159 0.05 -10.88 5.05
CA GLN A 159 1.22 -11.12 4.21
C GLN A 159 1.33 -10.01 3.18
N TYR A 160 2.49 -9.36 3.12
CA TYR A 160 2.82 -8.42 2.06
C TYR A 160 3.84 -9.03 1.12
N HIS A 161 3.63 -8.86 -0.18
CA HIS A 161 4.57 -9.24 -1.23
C HIS A 161 4.77 -8.06 -2.17
N ALA A 162 6.01 -7.74 -2.53
CA ALA A 162 6.31 -6.80 -3.61
C ALA A 162 7.43 -7.31 -4.50
N LEU A 163 7.27 -7.12 -5.81
CA LEU A 163 8.29 -7.38 -6.81
C LEU A 163 8.50 -6.10 -7.62
N GLY A 164 9.69 -5.52 -7.52
CA GLY A 164 10.12 -4.34 -8.25
C GLY A 164 11.27 -4.68 -9.18
N ALA A 165 11.28 -4.09 -10.37
CA ALA A 165 12.36 -4.20 -11.34
C ALA A 165 12.67 -2.83 -11.92
N GLN A 166 13.95 -2.54 -12.08
CA GLN A 166 14.47 -1.35 -12.76
C GLN A 166 15.54 -1.80 -13.75
N TRP A 167 15.53 -1.21 -14.93
CA TRP A 167 16.56 -1.37 -15.94
C TRP A 167 16.85 -0.02 -16.59
N GLU A 168 18.13 0.27 -16.79
CA GLU A 168 18.62 1.48 -17.44
C GLU A 168 19.62 1.10 -18.53
N GLY A 169 19.28 1.39 -19.79
CA GLY A 169 20.14 1.15 -20.93
C GLY A 169 19.96 2.27 -21.94
N TYR A 170 20.88 3.24 -21.92
CA TYR A 170 20.76 4.47 -22.71
C TYR A 170 20.41 4.20 -24.18
N PRO A 171 19.37 4.85 -24.74
CA PRO A 171 18.61 5.96 -24.17
C PRO A 171 17.35 5.56 -23.36
N TRP A 172 17.10 4.29 -23.09
CA TRP A 172 15.87 3.83 -22.44
C TRP A 172 16.05 3.51 -20.96
N GLY A 173 14.97 3.68 -20.20
CA GLY A 173 14.83 3.15 -18.85
C GLY A 173 13.45 2.52 -18.66
N LEU A 174 13.38 1.45 -17.88
CA LEU A 174 12.15 0.76 -17.53
C LEU A 174 12.08 0.59 -16.02
N ILE A 175 10.92 0.89 -15.44
CA ILE A 175 10.66 0.66 -14.02
C ILE A 175 9.29 0.02 -13.88
N ALA A 176 9.21 -1.10 -13.17
CA ALA A 176 7.95 -1.79 -12.91
C ALA A 176 7.91 -2.27 -11.47
N GLU A 177 6.74 -2.23 -10.88
CA GLU A 177 6.53 -2.72 -9.53
C GLU A 177 5.13 -3.28 -9.39
N LYS A 178 5.00 -4.36 -8.64
CA LYS A 178 3.71 -4.93 -8.24
C LYS A 178 3.78 -5.32 -6.77
N TYR A 179 2.75 -4.97 -6.01
CA TYR A 179 2.57 -5.44 -4.66
C TYR A 179 1.23 -6.16 -4.47
N LEU A 180 1.18 -7.03 -3.47
CA LEU A 180 0.00 -7.72 -2.97
C LEU A 180 0.01 -7.71 -1.43
N VAL A 181 -1.08 -7.23 -0.83
CA VAL A 181 -1.44 -7.42 0.57
C VAL A 181 -2.47 -8.54 0.65
N ARG A 182 -2.20 -9.58 1.43
CA ARG A 182 -3.10 -10.70 1.67
C ARG A 182 -3.45 -10.73 3.16
N PRO A 183 -4.72 -10.51 3.53
CA PRO A 183 -5.16 -10.77 4.90
C PRO A 183 -5.09 -12.28 5.20
N PRO A 184 -5.20 -12.69 6.48
CA PRO A 184 -5.51 -14.08 6.80
C PRO A 184 -6.90 -14.41 6.23
N ARG A 185 -7.31 -15.70 6.31
CA ARG A 185 -8.64 -16.18 5.87
C ARG A 185 -9.73 -15.14 6.16
N GLU A 186 -10.69 -14.98 5.24
CA GLU A 186 -11.73 -13.93 5.13
C GLU A 186 -12.55 -13.71 6.43
N GLU A 187 -11.88 -13.35 7.53
CA GLU A 187 -12.37 -13.14 8.88
C GLU A 187 -12.14 -11.66 9.22
N GLY A 188 -13.09 -11.07 9.93
CA GLY A 188 -12.92 -9.73 10.48
C GLY A 188 -12.87 -8.58 9.46
N PHE A 189 -12.47 -7.42 9.97
CA PHE A 189 -12.26 -6.21 9.17
C PHE A 189 -10.90 -6.30 8.49
N ALA A 190 -10.93 -6.77 7.24
CA ALA A 190 -9.73 -7.09 6.49
C ALA A 190 -9.79 -6.61 5.04
N ASN A 191 -8.65 -6.07 4.58
CA ASN A 191 -8.50 -5.51 3.24
C ASN A 191 -7.47 -6.29 2.43
N ARG A 192 -7.88 -6.75 1.26
CA ARG A 192 -6.99 -7.30 0.25
C ARG A 192 -6.71 -6.22 -0.79
N SER A 193 -5.47 -5.75 -0.81
CA SER A 193 -5.00 -4.70 -1.72
C SER A 193 -3.97 -5.25 -2.70
N GLU A 194 -4.06 -4.88 -3.97
CA GLU A 194 -3.03 -5.14 -4.97
C GLU A 194 -2.87 -3.94 -5.88
N GLY A 195 -1.63 -3.66 -6.26
CA GLY A 195 -1.32 -2.50 -7.09
C GLY A 195 -0.06 -2.73 -7.91
N TRP A 196 -0.01 -2.11 -9.07
CA TRP A 196 1.15 -2.21 -9.95
C TRP A 196 1.26 -1.00 -10.89
N TYR A 197 2.48 -0.77 -11.37
CA TYR A 197 2.72 0.11 -12.51
C TYR A 197 3.87 -0.39 -13.38
N VAL A 198 3.92 0.11 -14.60
CA VAL A 198 5.05 0.02 -15.52
C VAL A 198 5.31 1.40 -16.10
N SER A 199 6.55 1.84 -16.06
CA SER A 199 7.01 3.12 -16.59
C SER A 199 8.11 2.91 -17.62
N ALA A 200 8.02 3.63 -18.73
CA ALA A 200 9.06 3.73 -19.74
C ALA A 200 9.59 5.17 -19.79
N LEU A 201 10.92 5.28 -19.77
CA LEU A 201 11.68 6.52 -19.75
C LEU A 201 12.51 6.60 -21.03
N TYR A 202 12.60 7.78 -21.63
CA TYR A 202 13.50 8.03 -22.76
C TYR A 202 14.41 9.21 -22.46
N HIS A 203 15.71 8.95 -22.35
CA HIS A 203 16.73 9.94 -22.05
C HIS A 203 17.20 10.65 -23.33
N TYR A 204 16.96 11.95 -23.40
CA TYR A 204 17.33 12.81 -24.52
C TYR A 204 17.96 14.11 -24.03
N GLY A 205 19.30 14.11 -23.92
CA GLY A 205 20.04 15.25 -23.40
C GLY A 205 19.64 15.56 -21.95
N ALA A 206 19.17 16.78 -21.69
CA ALA A 206 18.66 17.20 -20.39
C ALA A 206 17.20 16.81 -20.13
N PHE A 207 16.51 16.22 -21.10
CA PHE A 207 15.10 15.88 -21.00
C PHE A 207 14.90 14.38 -20.90
N THR A 208 14.01 13.96 -20.00
CA THR A 208 13.54 12.58 -19.87
C THR A 208 12.02 12.57 -19.91
N PRO A 209 11.39 12.54 -21.11
CA PRO A 209 9.98 12.21 -21.22
C PRO A 209 9.72 10.77 -20.74
N TYR A 210 8.54 10.57 -20.15
CA TYR A 210 8.11 9.27 -19.67
C TYR A 210 6.61 9.04 -19.82
N VAL A 211 6.25 7.75 -19.89
CA VAL A 211 4.88 7.26 -19.78
C VAL A 211 4.82 6.23 -18.66
N SER A 212 3.76 6.27 -17.85
CA SER A 212 3.49 5.27 -16.83
C SER A 212 2.06 4.78 -16.95
N TYR A 213 1.84 3.49 -16.78
CA TYR A 213 0.52 2.91 -16.68
C TYR A 213 0.44 2.05 -15.42
N GLY A 214 -0.63 2.22 -14.65
CA GLY A 214 -0.84 1.52 -13.40
C GLY A 214 -2.28 1.09 -13.20
N ALA A 215 -2.45 0.19 -12.25
CA ALA A 215 -3.77 -0.14 -11.74
C ALA A 215 -3.70 -0.56 -10.28
N TYR A 216 -4.76 -0.25 -9.57
CA TYR A 216 -4.93 -0.55 -8.15
C TYR A 216 -6.30 -1.18 -7.91
N LYS A 217 -6.34 -2.11 -6.96
CA LYS A 217 -7.55 -2.76 -6.51
C LYS A 217 -7.45 -3.04 -5.01
N ASN A 218 -8.41 -2.53 -4.26
CA ASN A 218 -8.69 -2.92 -2.89
C ASN A 218 -10.09 -3.53 -2.80
N VAL A 219 -10.20 -4.64 -2.10
CA VAL A 219 -11.47 -5.28 -1.77
C VAL A 219 -11.48 -5.58 -0.28
N THR A 220 -12.59 -5.24 0.36
CA THR A 220 -12.84 -5.61 1.76
C THR A 220 -13.15 -7.12 1.85
N ASN A 221 -13.51 -7.58 3.05
CA ASN A 221 -14.06 -8.89 3.24
C ASN A 221 -15.27 -9.12 2.30
N LYS A 222 -15.25 -10.21 1.54
CA LYS A 222 -16.26 -10.51 0.51
C LYS A 222 -17.58 -11.02 1.07
N GLU A 223 -17.59 -11.51 2.30
CA GLU A 223 -18.78 -12.10 2.93
C GLU A 223 -19.66 -11.03 3.59
N LEU A 224 -19.08 -9.91 4.01
CA LEU A 224 -19.77 -8.84 4.73
C LEU A 224 -20.87 -8.16 3.90
N ILE A 225 -20.59 -7.75 2.66
CA ILE A 225 -21.59 -7.08 1.80
C ILE A 225 -22.78 -8.01 1.49
N PRO A 226 -22.59 -9.29 1.09
CA PRO A 226 -23.67 -10.26 1.00
C PRO A 226 -24.48 -10.41 2.28
N LEU A 227 -23.83 -10.48 3.45
CA LEU A 227 -24.51 -10.63 4.73
C LEU A 227 -25.36 -9.40 5.08
N LEU A 228 -24.84 -8.19 4.82
CA LEU A 228 -25.60 -6.94 4.94
C LEU A 228 -26.80 -6.90 4.00
N ASN A 229 -26.66 -7.35 2.75
CA ASN A 229 -27.77 -7.44 1.80
C ASN A 229 -28.84 -8.43 2.29
N GLN A 230 -28.44 -9.59 2.79
CA GLN A 230 -29.35 -10.58 3.37
C GLN A 230 -30.14 -9.99 4.55
N ALA A 231 -29.48 -9.23 5.44
CA ALA A 231 -30.15 -8.55 6.54
C ALA A 231 -31.12 -7.45 6.04
N LEU A 232 -30.72 -6.67 5.02
CA LEU A 232 -31.56 -5.62 4.42
C LEU A 232 -32.81 -6.16 3.71
N GLU A 233 -32.73 -7.34 3.11
CA GLU A 233 -33.84 -7.99 2.42
C GLU A 233 -34.88 -8.60 3.38
N ASN A 234 -34.52 -8.80 4.66
CA ASN A 234 -35.41 -9.38 5.66
C ASN A 234 -36.43 -8.35 6.19
N PRO A 235 -37.74 -8.52 5.95
CA PRO A 235 -38.76 -7.55 6.39
C PRO A 235 -38.81 -7.33 7.91
N ASN A 236 -38.41 -8.34 8.70
CA ASN A 236 -38.38 -8.26 10.16
C ASN A 236 -37.31 -7.28 10.67
N PHE A 237 -36.33 -6.91 9.84
CA PHE A 237 -35.24 -6.01 10.20
C PHE A 237 -35.40 -4.59 9.63
N SER A 238 -36.59 -4.25 9.12
CA SER A 238 -36.88 -2.94 8.53
C SER A 238 -36.57 -1.75 9.44
N ALA A 239 -36.69 -1.91 10.77
CA ALA A 239 -36.30 -0.89 11.76
C ALA A 239 -34.79 -0.59 11.77
N PHE A 240 -33.96 -1.54 11.35
CA PHE A 240 -32.49 -1.44 11.31
C PHE A 240 -31.94 -1.13 9.91
N ALA A 241 -32.81 -1.00 8.90
CA ALA A 241 -32.38 -0.71 7.52
C ALA A 241 -31.48 0.54 7.40
N PRO A 242 -31.71 1.66 8.12
CA PRO A 242 -30.80 2.81 8.07
C PRO A 242 -29.37 2.48 8.55
N LEU A 243 -29.24 1.71 9.62
CA LEU A 243 -27.93 1.29 10.17
C LEU A 243 -27.21 0.37 9.19
N LEU A 244 -27.90 -0.65 8.66
CA LEU A 244 -27.35 -1.60 7.70
C LEU A 244 -26.90 -0.88 6.41
N GLN A 245 -27.70 0.08 5.93
CA GLN A 245 -27.39 0.87 4.73
C GLN A 245 -26.19 1.79 4.96
N LEU A 246 -26.09 2.43 6.13
CA LEU A 246 -24.95 3.27 6.50
C LEU A 246 -23.67 2.44 6.54
N ASN A 247 -23.67 1.31 7.26
CA ASN A 247 -22.49 0.46 7.37
C ASN A 247 -22.07 -0.10 6.01
N LYS A 248 -23.03 -0.55 5.19
CA LYS A 248 -22.76 -0.95 3.81
C LYS A 248 -22.08 0.16 3.00
N GLN A 249 -22.55 1.41 3.11
CA GLN A 249 -21.95 2.55 2.41
C GLN A 249 -20.53 2.83 2.89
N LEU A 250 -20.27 2.75 4.20
CA LEU A 250 -18.92 2.95 4.77
C LEU A 250 -17.96 1.85 4.30
N ILE A 251 -18.37 0.59 4.30
CA ILE A 251 -17.55 -0.53 3.84
C ILE A 251 -17.24 -0.40 2.34
N GLU A 252 -18.24 -0.04 1.53
CA GLU A 252 -18.07 0.19 0.09
C GLU A 252 -17.11 1.36 -0.23
N GLN A 253 -16.84 2.28 0.70
CA GLN A 253 -15.83 3.33 0.50
C GLN A 253 -14.40 2.79 0.55
N PHE A 254 -14.18 1.69 1.27
CA PHE A 254 -12.88 1.00 1.27
C PHE A 254 -12.69 0.14 0.01
N GLU A 255 -13.76 -0.24 -0.70
CA GLU A 255 -13.61 -0.85 -2.02
C GLU A 255 -13.13 0.18 -3.04
N ALA A 256 -12.02 -0.11 -3.69
CA ALA A 256 -11.40 0.81 -4.63
C ALA A 256 -10.86 0.05 -5.84
N ARG A 257 -11.11 0.57 -7.04
CA ARG A 257 -10.54 0.03 -8.27
C ARG A 257 -10.25 1.14 -9.24
N GLU A 258 -9.00 1.26 -9.65
CA GLU A 258 -8.57 2.30 -10.56
C GLU A 258 -7.55 1.80 -11.58
N GLN A 259 -7.50 2.52 -12.70
CA GLN A 259 -6.42 2.44 -13.67
C GLN A 259 -5.94 3.87 -13.94
N SER A 260 -4.64 4.04 -14.09
CA SER A 260 -4.06 5.34 -14.35
C SER A 260 -3.11 5.31 -15.55
N LEU A 261 -3.09 6.42 -16.30
CA LEU A 261 -2.13 6.69 -17.36
C LEU A 261 -1.48 8.04 -17.10
N THR A 262 -0.16 8.04 -16.95
CA THR A 262 0.64 9.25 -16.72
C THR A 262 1.52 9.54 -17.92
N LEU A 263 1.51 10.78 -18.37
CA LEU A 263 2.49 11.34 -19.30
C LEU A 263 3.27 12.42 -18.57
N GLY A 264 4.59 12.36 -18.58
CA GLY A 264 5.41 13.34 -17.89
C GLY A 264 6.73 13.64 -18.57
N LEU A 265 7.38 14.68 -18.07
CA LEU A 265 8.64 15.19 -18.55
C LEU A 265 9.48 15.62 -17.34
N ARG A 266 10.69 15.06 -17.26
CA ARG A 266 11.75 15.53 -16.36
C ARG A 266 12.75 16.37 -17.16
N TYR A 267 13.18 17.50 -16.60
CA TYR A 267 14.20 18.38 -17.14
C TYR A 267 15.33 18.59 -16.13
N ASP A 268 16.49 18.01 -16.40
CA ASP A 268 17.70 18.10 -15.59
C ASP A 268 18.53 19.32 -15.99
N PHE A 269 18.23 20.49 -15.41
CA PHE A 269 18.96 21.74 -15.68
C PHE A 269 20.23 21.88 -14.84
N HIS A 270 20.40 21.05 -13.81
CA HIS A 270 21.57 21.00 -12.95
C HIS A 270 21.83 19.57 -12.46
N THR A 271 23.04 19.27 -12.03
CA THR A 271 23.43 17.94 -11.51
C THR A 271 22.74 17.54 -10.19
N GLN A 272 22.04 18.48 -9.56
CA GLN A 272 21.37 18.34 -8.26
C GLN A 272 19.98 18.96 -8.25
N ALA A 273 19.49 19.46 -9.39
CA ALA A 273 18.19 20.07 -9.50
C ALA A 273 17.57 19.76 -10.85
N CYS A 274 16.29 19.39 -10.81
CA CYS A 274 15.49 19.10 -11.98
C CYS A 274 14.11 19.72 -11.81
N LEU A 275 13.44 20.00 -12.92
CA LEU A 275 12.03 20.34 -12.95
C LEU A 275 11.25 19.14 -13.50
N LYS A 276 10.10 18.83 -12.93
CA LYS A 276 9.24 17.73 -13.38
C LYS A 276 7.83 18.23 -13.58
N ALA A 277 7.22 17.81 -14.68
CA ALA A 277 5.83 18.07 -14.96
C ALA A 277 5.15 16.81 -15.45
N GLU A 278 3.95 16.52 -14.97
CA GLU A 278 3.16 15.39 -15.42
C GLU A 278 1.66 15.68 -15.45
N VAL A 279 0.98 14.93 -16.31
CA VAL A 279 -0.47 14.83 -16.38
C VAL A 279 -0.83 13.36 -16.18
N GLN A 280 -1.67 13.08 -15.20
CA GLN A 280 -2.16 11.73 -14.92
C GLN A 280 -3.68 11.69 -15.06
N TYR A 281 -4.14 10.76 -15.89
CA TYR A 281 -5.55 10.45 -16.05
C TYR A 281 -5.90 9.21 -15.21
N PHE A 282 -6.93 9.33 -14.39
CA PHE A 282 -7.49 8.26 -13.57
C PHE A 282 -8.83 7.80 -14.13
N ASN A 283 -9.01 6.50 -14.24
CA ASN A 283 -10.27 5.86 -14.57
C ASN A 283 -10.73 5.04 -13.36
N PHE A 284 -11.75 5.53 -12.66
CA PHE A 284 -12.29 4.87 -11.47
C PHE A 284 -13.35 3.86 -11.89
N GLN A 285 -13.12 2.60 -11.53
CA GLN A 285 -13.94 1.47 -11.94
C GLN A 285 -14.88 1.06 -10.82
N GLY A 286 -16.00 0.45 -11.18
CA GLY A 286 -16.95 -0.13 -10.22
C GLY A 286 -17.68 0.88 -9.35
N GLY A 287 -17.68 2.18 -9.71
CA GLY A 287 -18.32 3.21 -8.90
C GLY A 287 -17.61 3.46 -7.56
N THR A 288 -16.28 3.32 -7.56
CA THR A 288 -15.38 3.62 -6.43
C THR A 288 -14.69 4.97 -6.64
N THR A 289 -14.04 5.55 -5.62
CA THR A 289 -13.27 6.82 -5.74
C THR A 289 -11.78 6.61 -6.01
N GLY A 290 -11.33 5.36 -6.12
CA GLY A 290 -9.92 5.01 -6.29
C GLY A 290 -9.06 5.32 -5.07
N GLN A 291 -7.74 5.25 -5.24
CA GLN A 291 -6.78 5.55 -4.19
C GLN A 291 -6.48 7.06 -4.08
N ALA A 292 -6.62 7.79 -5.19
CA ALA A 292 -6.25 9.20 -5.27
C ALA A 292 -7.26 10.16 -4.58
N TYR A 293 -8.50 9.71 -4.32
CA TYR A 293 -9.57 10.51 -3.72
C TYR A 293 -10.33 9.72 -2.63
N PRO A 294 -9.70 9.39 -1.48
CA PRO A 294 -10.40 8.68 -0.41
C PRO A 294 -11.48 9.56 0.25
N GLU A 295 -11.35 10.88 0.20
CA GLU A 295 -12.24 11.84 0.85
C GLU A 295 -13.07 12.62 -0.19
N GLY A 296 -14.32 12.22 -0.42
CA GLY A 296 -15.27 12.99 -1.22
C GLY A 296 -16.60 12.29 -1.51
N ASP A 297 -17.71 13.03 -1.37
CA ASP A 297 -19.08 12.55 -1.69
C ASP A 297 -19.28 12.25 -3.19
N SER A 298 -18.46 12.84 -4.06
CA SER A 298 -18.50 12.53 -5.49
C SER A 298 -17.65 11.31 -5.79
N ARG A 299 -18.26 10.26 -6.35
CA ARG A 299 -17.57 9.13 -7.00
C ARG A 299 -17.44 9.41 -8.50
N PRO A 300 -16.51 10.28 -8.95
CA PRO A 300 -16.38 10.57 -10.36
C PRO A 300 -15.99 9.28 -11.10
N GLY A 301 -16.45 9.09 -12.34
CA GLY A 301 -15.99 7.96 -13.16
C GLY A 301 -14.51 8.11 -13.60
N SER A 302 -13.98 9.32 -13.56
CA SER A 302 -12.60 9.63 -13.91
C SER A 302 -12.12 10.95 -13.31
N ALA A 303 -10.81 11.14 -13.21
CA ALA A 303 -10.19 12.39 -12.83
C ALA A 303 -8.93 12.67 -13.66
N THR A 304 -8.50 13.91 -13.72
CA THR A 304 -7.22 14.30 -14.31
C THR A 304 -6.46 15.18 -13.33
N MET A 305 -5.22 14.81 -13.05
CA MET A 305 -4.35 15.51 -12.12
C MET A 305 -3.14 16.07 -12.85
N PHE A 306 -2.78 17.31 -12.51
CA PHE A 306 -1.61 18.01 -13.04
C PHE A 306 -0.63 18.24 -11.89
N THR A 307 0.62 17.84 -12.08
CA THR A 307 1.66 18.00 -11.05
C THR A 307 2.87 18.69 -11.68
N VAL A 308 3.41 19.70 -10.99
CA VAL A 308 4.69 20.33 -11.33
C VAL A 308 5.50 20.50 -10.05
N VAL A 309 6.73 19.99 -10.03
CA VAL A 309 7.66 20.04 -8.87
C VAL A 309 9.10 20.31 -9.31
#